data_AF-A0A8X6FAN6-F1
#
_entry.id   AF-A0A8X6FAN6-F1
#
_cell.length_a   1.000
_cell.length_b   1.000
_cell.length_c   1.000
_cell.angle_alpha   90.00
_cell.angle_beta   90.00
_cell.angle_gamma   90.00
#
_symmetry.space_group_name_H-M   'P 1'
#
loop_
_entity.id
_entity.type
_entity.pdbx_description
1 polymer ?
#
loop_
_entity_poly.entity_id
_entity_poly.type
_entity_poly.pdbx_seq_one_letter_code
_entity_poly.pdbx_strand_id
1 'polypeptide(L)'
;MTTAFTPVPQTPIPNCKKRTCCTGQKLVSYSCKVWSMVIICLMLIAAAAALLYVLLSKKTGNRPENILTLSKPSNWFPDCPSGLLSLEELFDCYPDDPSVGRTSCEARGCCYVNQQYFDIDSNRTVETFDKMPKCVYPKNYGYVSMGKTTPVFNGFMLPLQRVPAPSRYGDDFQVVHMKVEMQTTYRLRIKVSYFLF
;
A
#
# COMPACT_ATOMS: atom_id res chain seq x y z
N MET A 1 -10.99 36.33 -92.49
CA MET A 1 -10.25 36.29 -91.21
C MET A 1 -9.44 35.00 -91.22
N THR A 2 -8.11 34.96 -91.19
CA THR A 2 -7.10 35.98 -90.95
C THR A 2 -5.78 35.41 -91.50
N THR A 3 -5.05 36.25 -92.25
CA THR A 3 -3.59 36.31 -92.42
C THR A 3 -2.78 35.04 -92.71
N ALA A 4 -2.31 35.00 -93.95
CA ALA A 4 -1.05 34.39 -94.36
C ALA A 4 0.16 35.09 -93.71
N PHE A 5 1.24 34.35 -93.45
CA PHE A 5 2.62 34.79 -93.67
C PHE A 5 3.52 33.56 -93.93
N THR A 6 4.06 33.51 -95.14
CA THR A 6 5.24 32.74 -95.61
C THR A 6 6.51 33.60 -95.41
N PRO A 7 7.76 33.19 -95.76
CA PRO A 7 8.36 31.86 -96.06
C PRO A 7 9.73 31.59 -95.32
N VAL A 8 10.09 30.34 -94.93
CA VAL A 8 11.08 29.37 -95.57
C VAL A 8 12.58 29.72 -95.35
N PRO A 9 13.62 28.82 -95.44
CA PRO A 9 13.86 27.38 -95.15
C PRO A 9 15.03 27.21 -94.11
N GLN A 10 15.45 26.05 -93.57
CA GLN A 10 16.08 24.88 -94.20
C GLN A 10 16.22 23.71 -93.21
N THR A 11 15.97 22.50 -93.72
CA THR A 11 16.44 21.21 -93.18
C THR A 11 17.88 20.95 -93.62
N PRO A 12 18.65 20.14 -92.86
CA PRO A 12 18.91 18.77 -93.33
C PRO A 12 18.59 17.68 -92.29
N ILE A 13 18.42 16.48 -92.84
CA ILE A 13 17.77 15.28 -92.31
C ILE A 13 18.86 14.29 -91.74
N PRO A 14 18.55 13.03 -91.39
CA PRO A 14 18.43 12.49 -90.03
C PRO A 14 19.57 11.51 -89.66
N ASN A 15 19.65 11.11 -88.38
CA ASN A 15 19.85 9.68 -88.11
C ASN A 15 19.33 9.29 -86.73
N CYS A 16 18.10 8.78 -86.72
CA CYS A 16 17.58 8.06 -85.57
C CYS A 16 18.01 6.59 -85.73
N LYS A 17 18.95 6.13 -84.91
CA LYS A 17 19.14 4.69 -84.66
C LYS A 17 18.92 4.37 -83.19
N LYS A 18 17.74 3.78 -82.96
CA LYS A 18 17.36 2.76 -81.96
C LYS A 18 17.81 2.92 -80.49
N ARG A 19 16.81 3.31 -79.70
CA ARG A 19 16.48 3.00 -78.28
C ARG A 19 17.41 2.05 -77.51
N THR A 20 17.88 2.51 -76.35
CA THR A 20 17.75 1.82 -75.05
C THR A 20 17.86 2.83 -73.90
N CYS A 21 17.06 2.64 -72.86
CA CYS A 21 16.74 3.61 -71.81
C CYS A 21 17.92 4.09 -70.97
N CYS A 22 17.84 5.35 -70.53
CA CYS A 22 18.62 5.88 -69.41
C CYS A 22 18.18 5.23 -68.08
N THR A 23 19.12 4.94 -67.20
CA THR A 23 18.92 5.18 -65.76
C THR A 23 20.26 5.54 -65.14
N GLY A 24 20.42 6.81 -64.75
CA GLY A 24 21.61 7.29 -64.05
C GLY A 24 21.66 6.73 -62.63
N GLN A 25 22.81 6.20 -62.23
CA GLN A 25 23.08 5.87 -60.83
C GLN A 25 23.86 6.99 -60.16
N LYS A 26 23.14 7.76 -59.33
CA LYS A 26 23.72 8.48 -58.20
C LYS A 26 24.05 7.48 -57.08
N LEU A 27 25.25 6.94 -57.05
CA LEU A 27 25.73 6.04 -55.99
C LEU A 27 26.82 6.71 -55.12
N VAL A 28 26.51 7.84 -54.47
CA VAL A 28 27.37 8.37 -53.37
C VAL A 28 26.57 9.01 -52.22
N SER A 29 25.31 9.44 -52.43
CA SER A 29 24.58 10.22 -51.42
C SER A 29 23.77 9.41 -50.40
N TYR A 30 23.57 8.10 -50.60
CA TYR A 30 22.72 7.28 -49.70
C TYR A 30 23.48 6.74 -48.49
N SER A 31 24.79 6.53 -48.60
CA SER A 31 25.59 5.91 -47.53
C SER A 31 25.71 6.84 -46.31
N CYS A 32 25.96 8.14 -46.52
CA CYS A 32 26.16 9.07 -45.40
C CYS A 32 24.89 9.30 -44.56
N LYS A 33 23.70 9.30 -45.19
CA LYS A 33 22.42 9.48 -44.48
C LYS A 33 22.04 8.23 -43.70
N VAL A 34 22.22 7.05 -44.28
CA VAL A 34 21.95 5.78 -43.60
C VAL A 34 22.89 5.59 -42.42
N TRP A 35 24.19 5.82 -42.61
CA TRP A 35 25.16 5.75 -41.51
C TRP A 35 24.91 6.82 -40.44
N SER A 36 24.48 8.03 -40.82
CA SER A 36 24.08 9.06 -39.85
C SER A 36 22.87 8.63 -39.01
N MET A 37 21.84 8.05 -39.62
CA MET A 37 20.68 7.51 -38.90
C MET A 37 21.07 6.35 -37.98
N VAL A 38 21.96 5.46 -38.42
CA VAL A 38 22.45 4.33 -37.61
C VAL A 38 23.22 4.84 -36.39
N ILE A 39 24.11 5.83 -36.55
CA ILE A 39 24.88 6.40 -35.43
C ILE A 39 23.94 7.11 -34.44
N ILE A 40 22.95 7.86 -34.91
CA ILE A 40 21.96 8.51 -34.04
C ILE A 40 21.14 7.47 -33.26
N CYS A 41 20.68 6.40 -33.92
CA CYS A 41 19.98 5.30 -33.26
C CYS A 41 20.86 4.62 -32.19
N LEU A 42 22.14 4.36 -32.47
CA LEU A 42 23.07 3.77 -31.50
C LEU A 42 23.28 4.69 -30.28
N MET A 43 23.38 6.00 -30.50
CA MET A 43 23.50 6.98 -29.40
C MET A 43 22.23 7.03 -28.54
N LEU A 44 21.05 6.95 -29.14
CA LEU A 44 19.77 6.93 -28.42
C LEU A 44 19.61 5.64 -27.60
N ILE A 45 20.01 4.49 -28.15
CA ILE A 45 19.98 3.20 -27.44
C ILE A 45 20.96 3.22 -26.27
N ALA A 46 22.18 3.74 -26.45
CA ALA A 46 23.17 3.87 -25.39
C ALA A 46 22.69 4.80 -24.26
N ALA A 47 22.06 5.93 -24.60
CA ALA A 47 21.49 6.84 -23.62
C ALA A 47 20.33 6.21 -22.83
N ALA A 48 19.44 5.47 -23.50
CA ALA A 48 18.35 4.75 -22.86
C ALA A 48 18.88 3.63 -21.94
N ALA A 49 19.91 2.89 -22.37
CA ALA A 49 20.56 1.87 -21.57
C ALA A 49 21.25 2.45 -20.34
N ALA A 50 21.93 3.60 -20.46
CA ALA A 50 22.53 4.30 -19.33
C ALA A 50 21.49 4.81 -18.33
N LEU A 51 20.37 5.36 -18.83
CA LEU A 51 19.23 5.77 -17.99
C LEU A 51 18.62 4.58 -17.25
N LEU A 52 18.40 3.46 -17.95
CA LEU A 52 17.90 2.23 -17.35
C LEU A 52 18.88 1.69 -16.31
N TYR A 53 20.18 1.71 -16.61
CA TYR A 53 21.23 1.31 -15.68
C TYR A 53 21.25 2.19 -14.42
N VAL A 54 21.08 3.51 -14.54
CA VAL A 54 20.99 4.42 -13.39
C VAL A 54 19.70 4.18 -12.59
N LEU A 55 18.57 3.90 -13.23
CA LEU A 55 17.31 3.56 -12.56
C LEU A 55 17.39 2.23 -11.82
N LEU A 56 18.08 1.24 -12.39
CA LEU A 56 18.33 -0.06 -11.77
C LEU A 56 19.40 0.01 -10.66
N SER A 57 20.41 0.85 -10.83
CA SER A 57 21.47 1.08 -9.84
C SER A 57 21.02 1.98 -8.69
N LYS A 58 19.88 2.69 -8.83
CA LYS A 58 19.24 3.48 -7.76
C LYS A 58 18.55 2.62 -6.68
N LYS A 59 19.07 1.42 -6.43
CA LYS A 59 18.50 0.48 -5.46
C LYS A 59 19.56 -0.12 -4.54
N THR A 60 20.26 0.74 -3.79
CA THR A 60 20.98 0.38 -2.55
C THR A 60 21.22 1.64 -1.73
N GLY A 61 20.13 2.21 -1.21
CA GLY A 61 20.17 3.19 -0.13
C GLY A 61 19.27 2.67 0.98
N ASN A 62 19.86 1.92 1.92
CA ASN A 62 19.32 1.50 3.21
C ASN A 62 17.90 0.92 3.19
N ARG A 63 17.78 -0.37 2.88
CA ARG A 63 16.68 -1.20 3.40
C ARG A 63 16.97 -1.42 4.89
N PRO A 64 16.18 -0.91 5.84
CA PRO A 64 16.28 -1.40 7.21
C PRO A 64 15.76 -2.84 7.20
N GLU A 65 16.69 -3.79 7.19
CA GLU A 65 16.42 -5.17 7.59
C GLU A 65 16.15 -5.18 9.10
N ASN A 66 14.94 -4.79 9.50
CA ASN A 66 14.40 -4.94 10.85
C ASN A 66 12.86 -4.83 10.81
N ILE A 67 12.19 -5.71 10.07
CA ILE A 67 10.72 -5.90 10.21
C ILE A 67 10.39 -7.40 10.19
N LEU A 68 11.20 -8.21 10.87
CA LEU A 68 10.79 -9.55 11.30
C LEU A 68 11.47 -9.99 12.61
N THR A 69 12.01 -9.04 13.35
CA THR A 69 12.43 -9.23 14.73
C THR A 69 11.34 -8.66 15.60
N LEU A 70 10.56 -9.57 16.20
CA LEU A 70 9.77 -9.36 17.40
C LEU A 70 10.37 -8.21 18.21
N SER A 71 9.62 -7.13 18.35
CA SER A 71 10.03 -5.93 19.05
C SER A 71 10.69 -6.33 20.37
N LYS A 72 11.95 -5.89 20.54
CA LYS A 72 12.60 -5.63 21.83
C LYS A 72 11.54 -5.43 22.93
N PRO A 73 11.64 -6.09 24.11
CA PRO A 73 10.59 -6.00 25.12
C PRO A 73 10.33 -4.53 25.38
N SER A 74 9.16 -4.05 24.95
CA SER A 74 8.69 -2.76 25.37
C SER A 74 8.63 -2.86 26.89
N ASN A 75 9.06 -1.81 27.57
CA ASN A 75 8.83 -1.58 29.00
C ASN A 75 7.33 -1.42 29.32
N TRP A 76 6.48 -2.08 28.55
CA TRP A 76 5.06 -2.09 28.65
C TRP A 76 4.67 -3.08 29.74
N PHE A 77 3.79 -2.64 30.62
CA PHE A 77 3.19 -3.44 31.66
C PHE A 77 1.67 -3.32 31.53
N PRO A 78 0.91 -4.39 31.81
CA PRO A 78 -0.54 -4.31 31.74
C PRO A 78 -1.06 -3.32 32.79
N ASP A 79 -1.84 -2.34 32.34
CA ASP A 79 -2.56 -1.43 33.21
C ASP A 79 -3.80 -2.14 33.76
N CYS A 80 -3.59 -2.84 34.88
CA CYS A 80 -4.62 -3.63 35.52
C CYS A 80 -5.54 -2.77 36.37
N PRO A 81 -6.86 -3.02 36.29
CA PRO A 81 -7.81 -2.34 37.14
C PRO A 81 -7.42 -2.57 38.61
N SER A 82 -7.30 -1.49 39.38
CA SER A 82 -6.93 -1.53 40.80
C SER A 82 -8.14 -1.38 41.73
N GLY A 83 -9.31 -1.16 41.15
CA GLY A 83 -10.57 -0.96 41.84
C GLY A 83 -11.57 -2.05 41.51
N LEU A 84 -12.72 -1.93 42.16
CA LEU A 84 -13.87 -2.80 41.99
C LEU A 84 -14.42 -2.67 40.56
N LEU A 85 -14.55 -3.79 39.86
CA LEU A 85 -15.08 -3.85 38.50
C LEU A 85 -16.52 -4.34 38.50
N SER A 86 -17.32 -3.75 37.61
CA SER A 86 -18.59 -4.35 37.21
C SER A 86 -18.30 -5.59 36.36
N LEU A 87 -19.07 -6.64 36.62
CA LEU A 87 -18.90 -7.94 35.98
C LEU A 87 -19.15 -7.88 34.47
N GLU A 88 -19.99 -6.94 34.05
CA GLU A 88 -20.37 -6.69 32.67
C GLU A 88 -19.25 -6.03 31.84
N GLU A 89 -18.22 -5.48 32.50
CA GLU A 89 -17.10 -4.79 31.85
C GLU A 89 -15.89 -5.72 31.62
N LEU A 90 -15.99 -6.97 32.08
CA LEU A 90 -14.90 -7.95 31.98
C LEU A 90 -14.91 -8.62 30.61
N PHE A 91 -13.80 -8.45 29.89
CA PHE A 91 -13.57 -9.13 28.63
C PHE A 91 -12.41 -10.11 28.76
N ASP A 92 -12.68 -11.36 28.37
CA ASP A 92 -11.73 -12.46 28.45
C ASP A 92 -10.51 -12.23 27.53
N CYS A 93 -9.33 -12.27 28.13
CA CYS A 93 -8.04 -12.13 27.46
C CYS A 93 -7.40 -13.50 27.12
N TYR A 94 -7.98 -14.58 27.62
CA TYR A 94 -7.53 -15.96 27.45
C TYR A 94 -8.72 -16.89 27.13
N PRO A 95 -9.40 -16.69 25.99
CA PRO A 95 -10.55 -17.51 25.60
C PRO A 95 -10.19 -18.97 25.26
N ASP A 96 -8.89 -19.26 25.10
CA ASP A 96 -8.39 -20.57 24.69
C ASP A 96 -8.47 -21.61 25.84
N ASP A 97 -8.48 -21.16 27.10
CA ASP A 97 -8.54 -22.02 28.29
C ASP A 97 -9.26 -21.31 29.47
N PRO A 98 -10.48 -21.72 29.84
CA PRO A 98 -11.23 -21.11 30.93
C PRO A 98 -10.64 -21.41 32.32
N SER A 99 -9.73 -22.38 32.42
CA SER A 99 -9.08 -22.78 33.68
C SER A 99 -7.73 -22.08 33.90
N VAL A 100 -7.42 -21.06 33.09
CA VAL A 100 -6.14 -20.35 33.12
C VAL A 100 -5.78 -19.84 34.53
N GLY A 101 -4.57 -20.19 34.97
CA GLY A 101 -4.00 -19.68 36.20
C GLY A 101 -3.33 -18.32 36.05
N ARG A 102 -3.01 -17.69 37.19
CA ARG A 102 -2.36 -16.38 37.26
C ARG A 102 -1.12 -16.25 36.39
N THR A 103 -0.18 -17.17 36.50
CA THR A 103 1.11 -17.12 35.79
C THR A 103 0.92 -17.09 34.27
N SER A 104 0.06 -17.96 33.73
CA SER A 104 -0.21 -18.01 32.29
C SER A 104 -0.94 -16.77 31.78
N CYS A 105 -1.86 -16.23 32.59
CA CYS A 105 -2.55 -14.98 32.28
C CYS A 105 -1.58 -13.80 32.19
N GLU A 106 -0.74 -13.62 33.21
CA GLU A 106 0.24 -12.54 33.29
C GLU A 106 1.33 -12.68 32.21
N ALA A 107 1.77 -13.90 31.89
CA ALA A 107 2.73 -14.17 30.81
C ALA A 107 2.20 -13.77 29.42
N ARG A 108 0.87 -13.76 29.23
CA ARG A 108 0.19 -13.27 28.01
C ARG A 108 0.02 -11.74 28.00
N GLY A 109 0.49 -11.05 29.05
CA GLY A 109 0.34 -9.60 29.22
C GLY A 109 -1.09 -9.17 29.56
N CYS A 110 -1.85 -10.03 30.22
CA CYS A 110 -3.21 -9.77 30.68
C CYS A 110 -3.25 -9.50 32.19
N CYS A 111 -4.44 -9.21 32.72
CA CYS A 111 -4.66 -9.01 34.15
C CYS A 111 -5.38 -10.22 34.75
N TYR A 112 -4.79 -10.80 35.79
CA TYR A 112 -5.46 -11.85 36.54
C TYR A 112 -6.33 -11.25 37.63
N VAL A 113 -7.63 -11.55 37.59
CA VAL A 113 -8.64 -11.06 38.54
C VAL A 113 -9.13 -12.21 39.43
N ASN A 114 -9.38 -11.88 40.69
CA ASN A 114 -9.90 -12.79 41.71
C ASN A 114 -11.14 -12.17 42.36
N GLN A 115 -11.79 -12.90 43.26
CA GLN A 115 -13.04 -12.49 43.89
C GLN A 115 -13.00 -11.09 44.52
N GLN A 116 -11.84 -10.66 44.99
CA GLN A 116 -11.62 -9.37 45.63
C GLN A 116 -11.74 -8.18 44.68
N TYR A 117 -11.68 -8.39 43.36
CA TYR A 117 -11.83 -7.33 42.35
C TYR A 117 -13.28 -6.98 42.02
N PHE A 118 -14.27 -7.68 42.59
CA PHE A 118 -15.66 -7.57 42.15
C PHE A 118 -16.56 -6.92 43.17
N ASP A 119 -17.44 -6.03 42.67
CA ASP A 119 -18.53 -5.47 43.46
C ASP A 119 -19.60 -6.53 43.55
N ILE A 120 -19.41 -7.45 44.48
CA ILE A 120 -20.40 -8.46 44.77
C ILE A 120 -21.49 -7.73 45.55
N ASP A 121 -22.43 -7.11 44.83
CA ASP A 121 -23.74 -6.88 45.40
C ASP A 121 -24.21 -8.22 45.97
N SER A 122 -24.53 -8.22 47.26
CA SER A 122 -24.72 -9.37 48.16
C SER A 122 -25.68 -10.47 47.65
N ASN A 123 -26.30 -10.26 46.49
CA ASN A 123 -27.25 -11.10 45.82
C ASN A 123 -26.70 -11.92 44.63
N ARG A 124 -25.44 -11.72 44.19
CA ARG A 124 -24.81 -12.58 43.16
C ARG A 124 -24.10 -13.77 43.78
N THR A 125 -24.55 -14.98 43.43
CA THR A 125 -24.05 -16.25 43.96
C THR A 125 -22.65 -16.60 43.43
N VAL A 126 -21.92 -17.42 44.19
CA VAL A 126 -20.61 -17.99 43.84
C VAL A 126 -20.60 -18.65 42.44
N GLU A 127 -21.73 -19.20 41.98
CA GLU A 127 -21.86 -19.79 40.64
C GLU A 127 -21.70 -18.78 39.49
N THR A 128 -21.97 -17.49 39.74
CA THR A 128 -21.79 -16.44 38.74
C THR A 128 -20.31 -16.16 38.54
N PHE A 129 -19.52 -16.27 39.61
CA PHE A 129 -18.07 -16.06 39.60
C PHE A 129 -17.32 -17.09 38.76
N ASP A 130 -17.72 -18.36 38.82
CA ASP A 130 -17.07 -19.42 38.04
C ASP A 130 -17.28 -19.30 36.53
N LYS A 131 -18.31 -18.53 36.10
CA LYS A 131 -18.57 -18.24 34.69
C LYS A 131 -17.83 -17.00 34.17
N MET A 132 -17.12 -16.28 35.04
CA MET A 132 -16.42 -15.06 34.68
C MET A 132 -14.98 -15.33 34.25
N PRO A 133 -14.46 -14.54 33.30
CA PRO A 133 -13.06 -14.65 32.92
C PRO A 133 -12.17 -14.23 34.10
N LYS A 134 -11.30 -15.15 34.52
CA LYS A 134 -10.25 -14.88 35.53
C LYS A 134 -9.06 -14.13 34.93
N CYS A 135 -8.95 -14.13 33.60
CA CYS A 135 -7.91 -13.43 32.86
C CYS A 135 -8.54 -12.39 31.92
N VAL A 136 -8.32 -11.11 32.19
CA VAL A 136 -9.02 -10.01 31.49
C VAL A 136 -8.08 -9.06 30.78
N TYR A 137 -8.62 -8.34 29.79
CA TYR A 137 -7.85 -7.35 29.05
C TYR A 137 -7.41 -6.19 29.97
N PRO A 138 -6.15 -5.72 29.87
CA PRO A 138 -5.72 -4.51 30.54
C PRO A 138 -6.25 -3.26 29.83
N LYS A 139 -6.31 -2.14 30.53
CA LYS A 139 -6.85 -0.87 29.99
C LYS A 139 -6.01 -0.29 28.86
N ASN A 140 -4.72 -0.56 28.87
CA ASN A 140 -3.74 -0.11 27.87
C ASN A 140 -3.54 -1.14 26.73
N TYR A 141 -4.62 -1.79 26.28
CA TYR A 141 -4.63 -2.67 25.12
C TYR A 141 -5.58 -2.16 24.03
N GLY A 142 -5.25 -2.41 22.76
CA GLY A 142 -6.09 -2.04 21.62
C GLY A 142 -5.46 -0.93 20.77
N TYR A 143 -6.30 0.03 20.34
CA TYR A 143 -5.90 1.10 19.45
C TYR A 143 -6.35 2.46 19.98
N VAL A 144 -5.56 3.49 19.71
CA VAL A 144 -5.85 4.90 20.01
C VAL A 144 -6.01 5.68 18.71
N SER A 145 -6.83 6.73 18.73
CA SER A 145 -6.97 7.62 17.57
C SER A 145 -5.65 8.33 17.27
N MET A 146 -5.31 8.41 15.99
CA MET A 146 -4.11 9.07 15.51
C MET A 146 -4.50 10.22 14.58
N GLY A 147 -4.03 11.43 14.89
CA GLY A 147 -4.18 12.58 14.01
C GLY A 147 -5.63 13.06 13.83
N LYS A 148 -5.93 13.62 12.65
CA LYS A 148 -7.22 14.23 12.32
C LYS A 148 -8.09 13.28 11.48
N THR A 149 -9.40 13.47 11.56
CA THR A 149 -10.34 12.79 10.67
C THR A 149 -10.27 13.37 9.25
N THR A 150 -10.43 12.51 8.26
CA THR A 150 -10.54 12.90 6.85
C THR A 150 -11.97 12.69 6.37
N PRO A 151 -12.61 13.68 5.71
CA PRO A 151 -13.98 13.52 5.22
C PRO A 151 -14.05 12.47 4.11
N VAL A 152 -15.15 11.72 4.06
CA VAL A 152 -15.52 10.85 2.93
C VAL A 152 -16.98 11.12 2.56
N PHE A 153 -17.45 10.60 1.43
CA PHE A 153 -18.85 10.73 1.06
C PHE A 153 -19.77 10.19 2.18
N ASN A 154 -20.63 11.06 2.71
CA ASN A 154 -21.52 10.78 3.84
C ASN A 154 -20.83 10.23 5.09
N GLY A 155 -19.64 10.73 5.44
CA GLY A 155 -19.01 10.37 6.70
C GLY A 155 -17.56 10.83 6.82
N PHE A 156 -16.77 10.06 7.56
CA PHE A 156 -15.37 10.36 7.79
C PHE A 156 -14.54 9.08 8.01
N MET A 157 -13.23 9.24 7.91
CA MET A 157 -12.25 8.21 8.21
C MET A 157 -11.31 8.71 9.30
N LEU A 158 -10.93 7.82 10.22
CA LEU A 158 -10.05 8.10 11.34
C LEU A 158 -8.94 7.03 11.38
N PRO A 159 -7.65 7.42 11.31
CA PRO A 159 -6.57 6.47 11.56
C PRO A 159 -6.53 6.11 13.05
N LEU A 160 -6.29 4.83 13.33
CA LEU A 160 -6.11 4.27 14.66
C LEU A 160 -4.73 3.61 14.73
N GLN A 161 -3.96 3.97 15.76
CA GLN A 161 -2.62 3.43 16.04
C GLN A 161 -2.70 2.41 17.16
N ARG A 162 -2.08 1.25 16.97
CA ARG A 162 -2.02 0.19 17.98
C ARG A 162 -1.20 0.66 19.18
N VAL A 163 -1.72 0.42 20.39
CA VAL A 163 -0.94 0.59 21.63
C VAL A 163 0.19 -0.45 21.64
N PRO A 164 1.42 -0.11 22.10
CA PRO A 164 2.58 -1.02 22.06
C PRO A 164 2.53 -2.14 23.12
N ALA A 165 1.39 -2.84 23.20
CA ALA A 165 1.19 -4.03 24.01
C ALA A 165 1.72 -5.30 23.30
N PRO A 166 2.06 -6.37 24.03
CA PRO A 166 2.46 -7.65 23.45
C PRO A 166 1.44 -8.18 22.43
N SER A 167 1.93 -8.91 21.43
CA SER A 167 1.09 -9.66 20.49
C SER A 167 0.61 -10.95 21.14
N ARG A 168 -0.65 -11.34 20.91
CA ARG A 168 -1.20 -12.61 21.43
C ARG A 168 -1.28 -13.71 20.38
N TYR A 169 -1.66 -13.35 19.15
CA TYR A 169 -1.85 -14.28 18.05
C TYR A 169 -0.91 -14.01 16.86
N GLY A 170 0.02 -13.06 16.98
CA GLY A 170 0.87 -12.63 15.90
C GLY A 170 0.19 -11.64 14.94
N ASP A 171 0.95 -11.18 13.94
CA ASP A 171 0.48 -10.42 12.78
C ASP A 171 -0.43 -9.22 13.10
N ASP A 172 -0.11 -8.52 14.19
CA ASP A 172 -0.81 -7.30 14.58
C ASP A 172 -0.60 -6.15 13.60
N PHE A 173 -1.69 -5.56 13.11
CA PHE A 173 -1.64 -4.33 12.34
C PHE A 173 -1.29 -3.13 13.24
N GLN A 174 -0.21 -2.41 12.92
CA GLN A 174 0.19 -1.24 13.70
C GLN A 174 -0.74 -0.04 13.47
N VAL A 175 -1.25 0.11 12.26
CA VAL A 175 -2.19 1.17 11.88
C VAL A 175 -3.38 0.54 11.17
N VAL A 176 -4.57 0.91 11.60
CA VAL A 176 -5.83 0.60 10.91
C VAL A 176 -6.62 1.89 10.71
N HIS A 177 -7.58 1.87 9.80
CA HIS A 177 -8.44 3.00 9.51
C HIS A 177 -9.88 2.63 9.85
N MET A 178 -10.52 3.44 10.68
CA MET A 178 -11.94 3.36 10.97
C MET A 178 -12.68 4.29 10.00
N LYS A 179 -13.47 3.71 9.10
CA LYS A 179 -14.39 4.43 8.22
C LYS A 179 -15.79 4.41 8.82
N VAL A 180 -16.37 5.59 8.99
CA VAL A 180 -17.74 5.79 9.47
C VAL A 180 -18.58 6.32 8.31
N GLU A 181 -19.67 5.65 7.98
CA GLU A 181 -20.58 6.00 6.89
C GLU A 181 -22.01 6.15 7.43
N MET A 182 -22.57 7.35 7.28
CA MET A 182 -23.98 7.66 7.52
C MET A 182 -24.76 7.25 6.27
N GLN A 183 -25.11 5.97 6.16
CA GLN A 183 -25.69 5.42 4.94
C GLN A 183 -27.13 5.88 4.73
N THR A 184 -27.92 5.97 5.81
CA THR A 184 -29.27 6.54 5.84
C THR A 184 -29.50 7.21 7.19
N THR A 185 -30.66 7.87 7.37
CA THR A 185 -31.07 8.46 8.66
C THR A 185 -31.11 7.47 9.83
N TYR A 186 -31.30 6.16 9.55
CA TYR A 186 -31.42 5.11 10.56
C TYR A 186 -30.35 4.02 10.43
N ARG A 187 -29.30 4.23 9.62
CA ARG A 187 -28.25 3.23 9.39
C ARG A 187 -26.87 3.85 9.38
N LEU A 188 -26.12 3.56 10.44
CA LEU A 188 -24.69 3.83 10.54
C LEU A 188 -23.90 2.57 10.16
N ARG A 189 -22.86 2.71 9.34
CA ARG A 189 -21.90 1.64 9.08
C ARG A 189 -20.52 2.08 9.54
N ILE A 190 -19.87 1.21 10.32
CA ILE A 190 -18.48 1.39 10.75
C ILE A 190 -17.69 0.21 10.19
N LYS A 191 -16.57 0.49 9.51
CA LYS A 191 -15.62 -0.52 9.03
C LYS A 191 -14.24 -0.18 9.55
N VAL A 192 -13.54 -1.17 10.11
CA VAL A 192 -12.12 -1.07 10.45
C VAL A 192 -11.32 -1.86 9.41
N SER A 193 -10.35 -1.23 8.75
CA SER A 193 -9.51 -1.89 7.75
C SER A 193 -8.07 -1.39 7.79
N TYR A 194 -7.11 -2.26 7.53
CA TYR A 194 -5.70 -1.88 7.41
C TYR A 194 -5.37 -1.19 6.07
N PHE A 195 -6.23 -1.35 5.05
CA PHE A 195 -6.09 -0.69 3.75
C PHE A 195 -7.01 0.53 3.61
N LEU A 196 -6.50 1.56 2.93
CA LEU A 196 -7.26 2.71 2.44
C LEU A 196 -7.91 2.34 1.10
N PHE A 197 -9.23 2.46 1.00
CA PHE A 197 -9.99 2.28 -0.24
C PHE A 197 -10.56 3.62 -0.69
#